data_AF-A0A1P8KN67-F1
#
_entry.id   AF-A0A1P8KN67-F1
#
_cell.length_a   1.000
_cell.length_b   1.000
_cell.length_c   1.000
_cell.angle_alpha   90.00
_cell.angle_beta   90.00
_cell.angle_gamma   90.00
#
_symmetry.space_group_name_H-M   'P 1'
#
loop_
_entity.id
_entity.type
_entity.pdbx_description
1 polymer ?
#
loop_
_entity_poly.entity_id
_entity_poly.type
_entity_poly.pdbx_seq_one_letter_code
_entity_poly.pdbx_strand_id
1 'polypeptide(L)'
;MKIRHISFISILYLTSLLAFANDSSTAYIIKGKAQVQTENLFTCENGRSRTSPIGIHTLNEKEFTVPGKVQYDKKYFASDLYNECSNVKPKSLAQVDLSSVPVAQIDEDGEVVTAYIFADNYFELFINDKLVGVDSVPFTPFNSSIVKFKVKRPYEIAIKVVDWEENSGLGSESNRGKAFHPGDGGLIASFSDGTITNSNWKAQTFYTSPIYDLSCVKEDGNKRITKNCNTKGSDEYEETYSLHWDIPLNWKSNEKYLSWPKAVEYTEDEIGVDNKRSYMNFQEQFSGSGASFI
;
A
#
# COMPACT_ATOMS: atom_id res chain seq x y z
N MET A 1 62.44 51.69 -28.73
CA MET A 1 62.14 50.25 -28.92
C MET A 1 61.12 49.86 -27.87
N LYS A 2 59.84 49.71 -28.26
CA LYS A 2 58.69 49.64 -27.35
C LYS A 2 58.57 48.26 -26.71
N ILE A 3 58.61 48.20 -25.38
CA ILE A 3 58.28 47.02 -24.57
C ILE A 3 56.76 46.89 -24.53
N ARG A 4 56.21 45.80 -25.08
CA ARG A 4 54.79 45.44 -24.97
C ARG A 4 54.60 44.59 -23.71
N HIS A 5 53.93 45.13 -22.71
CA HIS A 5 53.37 44.35 -21.62
C HIS A 5 52.11 43.63 -22.12
N ILE A 6 52.14 42.30 -22.06
CA ILE A 6 50.98 41.44 -22.31
C ILE A 6 50.34 41.16 -20.94
N SER A 7 49.23 41.84 -20.66
CA SER A 7 48.36 41.48 -19.53
C SER A 7 47.57 40.24 -19.90
N PHE A 8 47.85 39.12 -19.22
CA PHE A 8 46.95 37.98 -19.19
C PHE A 8 45.82 38.28 -18.21
N ILE A 9 44.62 38.55 -18.73
CA ILE A 9 43.38 38.57 -17.95
C ILE A 9 42.91 37.12 -17.87
N SER A 10 43.14 36.47 -16.72
CA SER A 10 42.48 35.20 -16.41
C SER A 10 41.01 35.47 -16.10
N ILE A 11 40.13 35.10 -17.03
CA ILE A 11 38.70 35.04 -16.79
C ILE A 11 38.44 33.78 -15.96
N LEU A 12 38.24 33.95 -14.66
CA LEU A 12 37.77 32.90 -13.76
C LEU A 12 36.28 32.66 -14.08
N TYR A 13 35.98 31.57 -14.80
CA TYR A 13 34.61 31.08 -14.90
C TYR A 13 34.20 30.54 -13.53
N LEU A 14 33.49 31.36 -12.76
CA LEU A 14 32.79 30.91 -11.56
C LEU A 14 31.53 30.19 -12.03
N THR A 15 31.63 28.90 -12.36
CA THR A 15 30.45 28.06 -12.50
C THR A 15 29.81 27.94 -11.12
N SER A 16 28.67 28.60 -10.94
CA SER A 16 27.81 28.37 -9.78
C SER A 16 27.31 26.93 -9.84
N LEU A 17 28.01 26.02 -9.17
CA LEU A 17 27.42 24.78 -8.71
C LEU A 17 26.32 25.17 -7.72
N LEU A 18 25.08 25.22 -8.20
CA LEU A 18 23.92 25.02 -7.35
C LEU A 18 24.02 23.58 -6.84
N ALA A 19 24.71 23.41 -5.71
CA ALA A 19 24.56 22.23 -4.89
C ALA A 19 23.14 22.27 -4.33
N PHE A 20 22.21 21.59 -5.00
CA PHE A 20 20.94 21.25 -4.38
C PHE A 20 21.26 20.23 -3.29
N ALA A 21 21.33 20.72 -2.04
CA ALA A 21 21.38 19.85 -0.88
C ALA A 21 20.05 19.09 -0.79
N ASN A 22 20.09 17.78 -1.02
CA ASN A 22 19.29 16.82 -0.26
C ASN A 22 19.97 15.44 -0.26
N ASP A 23 21.22 15.39 0.23
CA ASP A 23 22.07 14.19 0.37
C ASP A 23 21.59 13.20 1.47
N SER A 24 20.34 13.28 1.93
CA SER A 24 19.86 12.51 3.09
C SER A 24 18.69 11.57 2.82
N SER A 25 18.18 11.49 1.59
CA SER A 25 17.11 10.53 1.25
C SER A 25 17.70 9.15 0.99
N THR A 26 17.19 8.13 1.67
CA THR A 26 17.51 6.72 1.41
C THR A 26 16.68 6.13 0.25
N ALA A 27 15.73 6.90 -0.28
CA ALA A 27 14.85 6.47 -1.36
C ALA A 27 15.58 6.42 -2.71
N TYR A 28 15.26 5.39 -3.51
CA TYR A 28 15.49 5.41 -4.94
C TYR A 28 14.39 6.27 -5.58
N ILE A 29 14.80 7.37 -6.22
CA ILE A 29 13.87 8.32 -6.85
C ILE A 29 13.82 8.01 -8.34
N ILE A 30 12.62 7.73 -8.85
CA ILE A 30 12.40 7.40 -10.26
C ILE A 30 11.34 8.35 -10.81
N LYS A 31 11.54 8.81 -12.05
CA LYS A 31 10.67 9.80 -12.69
C LYS A 31 9.77 9.14 -13.73
N GLY A 32 8.49 9.52 -13.72
CA GLY A 32 7.50 9.14 -14.71
C GLY A 32 6.96 7.72 -14.57
N LYS A 33 6.32 7.23 -15.63
CA LYS A 33 5.56 5.97 -15.64
C LYS A 33 6.46 4.74 -15.65
N ALA A 34 5.95 3.64 -15.12
CA ALA A 34 6.60 2.34 -15.19
C ALA A 34 6.40 1.68 -16.56
N GLN A 35 7.25 0.72 -16.89
CA GLN A 35 6.97 -0.20 -17.99
C GLN A 35 5.96 -1.24 -17.51
N VAL A 36 4.76 -1.21 -18.08
CA VAL A 36 3.70 -2.18 -17.78
C VAL A 36 4.14 -3.57 -18.26
N GLN A 37 4.15 -4.55 -17.36
CA GLN A 37 4.46 -5.95 -17.65
C GLN A 37 3.18 -6.80 -17.66
N THR A 38 2.22 -6.46 -16.80
CA THR A 38 0.89 -7.07 -16.78
C THR A 38 -0.11 -5.94 -16.88
N GLU A 39 -0.90 -5.94 -17.94
CA GLU A 39 -1.92 -4.90 -18.17
C GLU A 39 -3.03 -4.97 -17.12
N ASN A 40 -3.42 -6.18 -16.71
CA ASN A 40 -4.48 -6.36 -15.72
C ASN A 40 -4.32 -7.69 -14.97
N LEU A 41 -4.18 -7.63 -13.64
CA LEU A 41 -4.01 -8.80 -12.78
C LEU A 41 -5.35 -9.51 -12.47
N PHE A 42 -6.46 -8.77 -12.57
CA PHE A 42 -7.78 -9.22 -12.13
C PHE A 42 -8.90 -8.83 -13.07
N THR A 43 -9.79 -9.78 -13.36
CA THR A 43 -11.04 -9.54 -14.06
C THR A 43 -12.21 -9.95 -13.17
N CYS A 44 -13.13 -9.03 -12.93
CA CYS A 44 -14.36 -9.31 -12.21
C CYS A 44 -15.30 -10.21 -13.02
N GLU A 45 -15.56 -11.43 -12.56
CA GLU A 45 -16.47 -12.35 -13.26
C GLU A 45 -17.91 -11.81 -13.33
N ASN A 46 -18.36 -11.14 -12.26
CA ASN A 46 -19.74 -10.66 -12.10
C ASN A 46 -19.83 -9.13 -11.98
N GLY A 47 -19.24 -8.40 -12.93
CA GLY A 47 -19.36 -6.94 -12.94
C GLY A 47 -18.26 -6.23 -13.70
N ARG A 48 -17.88 -5.05 -13.21
CA ARG A 48 -16.75 -4.28 -13.71
C ARG A 48 -15.71 -4.15 -12.59
N SER A 49 -14.46 -4.38 -12.95
CA SER A 49 -13.32 -3.99 -12.14
C SER A 49 -12.56 -2.88 -12.84
N ARG A 50 -11.86 -2.06 -12.07
CA ARG A 50 -10.81 -1.19 -12.62
C ARG A 50 -9.60 -2.02 -13.02
N THR A 51 -8.82 -1.49 -13.95
CA THR A 51 -7.60 -2.13 -14.40
C THR A 51 -6.60 -2.18 -13.26
N SER A 52 -5.99 -3.35 -13.04
CA SER A 52 -5.01 -3.61 -11.99
C SER A 52 -3.65 -3.94 -12.61
N PRO A 53 -2.95 -2.96 -13.19
CA PRO A 53 -1.69 -3.22 -13.88
C PRO A 53 -0.56 -3.52 -12.87
N ILE A 54 0.45 -4.25 -13.34
CA ILE A 54 1.74 -4.40 -12.68
C ILE A 54 2.82 -3.85 -13.62
N GLY A 55 3.56 -2.86 -13.12
CA GLY A 55 4.67 -2.23 -13.82
C GLY A 55 6.02 -2.54 -13.19
N ILE A 56 7.06 -2.27 -13.96
CA ILE A 56 8.45 -2.31 -13.53
C ILE A 56 9.11 -0.98 -13.80
N HIS A 57 9.72 -0.42 -12.77
CA HIS A 57 10.74 0.61 -12.90
C HIS A 57 12.12 -0.01 -12.79
N THR A 58 13.07 0.53 -13.57
CA THR A 58 14.47 0.11 -13.50
C THR A 58 15.35 1.32 -13.21
N LEU A 59 16.19 1.22 -12.18
CA LEU A 59 17.19 2.22 -11.84
C LEU A 59 18.48 1.51 -11.44
N ASN A 60 19.60 1.80 -12.13
CA ASN A 60 20.91 1.18 -11.86
C ASN A 60 20.85 -0.35 -11.78
N GLU A 61 20.24 -0.99 -12.81
CA GLU A 61 20.07 -2.45 -12.91
C GLU A 61 19.15 -3.08 -11.85
N LYS A 62 18.59 -2.28 -10.94
CA LYS A 62 17.62 -2.72 -9.94
C LYS A 62 16.19 -2.49 -10.44
N GLU A 63 15.35 -3.50 -10.26
CA GLU A 63 13.94 -3.45 -10.63
C GLU A 63 13.05 -3.21 -9.41
N PHE A 64 12.03 -2.37 -9.60
CA PHE A 64 11.00 -2.07 -8.62
C PHE A 64 9.63 -2.39 -9.23
N THR A 65 8.92 -3.35 -8.64
CA THR A 65 7.54 -3.68 -9.03
C THR A 65 6.57 -2.68 -8.44
N VAL A 66 5.73 -2.07 -9.28
CA VAL A 66 4.72 -1.10 -8.88
C VAL A 66 3.31 -1.58 -9.24
N PRO A 67 2.30 -1.30 -8.39
CA PRO A 67 2.40 -0.60 -7.10
C PRO A 67 3.10 -1.43 -6.00
N GLY A 68 3.27 -2.73 -6.23
CA GLY A 68 4.08 -3.58 -5.36
C GLY A 68 4.24 -4.99 -5.89
N LYS A 69 5.30 -5.69 -5.48
CA LYS A 69 5.44 -7.13 -5.74
C LYS A 69 4.46 -7.93 -4.88
N VAL A 70 3.49 -8.62 -5.47
CA VAL A 70 2.45 -9.35 -4.72
C VAL A 70 2.52 -10.87 -4.88
N GLN A 71 1.95 -11.62 -3.94
CA GLN A 71 1.78 -13.07 -3.94
C GLN A 71 0.37 -13.47 -4.39
N TYR A 72 -0.06 -12.89 -5.51
CA TYR A 72 -1.40 -13.07 -6.06
C TYR A 72 -1.57 -14.45 -6.72
N ASP A 73 -1.90 -15.45 -5.90
CA ASP A 73 -2.18 -16.81 -6.33
C ASP A 73 -3.49 -17.28 -5.68
N LYS A 74 -4.41 -17.82 -6.50
CA LYS A 74 -5.75 -18.24 -6.09
C LYS A 74 -5.76 -19.18 -4.90
N LYS A 75 -4.71 -20.01 -4.72
CA LYS A 75 -4.61 -20.93 -3.57
C LYS A 75 -4.47 -20.23 -2.22
N TYR A 76 -4.09 -18.95 -2.22
CA TYR A 76 -3.94 -18.12 -1.03
C TYR A 76 -5.08 -17.13 -0.83
N PHE A 77 -6.06 -17.07 -1.73
CA PHE A 77 -7.15 -16.11 -1.61
C PHE A 77 -7.93 -16.34 -0.30
N ALA A 78 -8.15 -15.24 0.42
CA ALA A 78 -9.02 -15.23 1.58
C ALA A 78 -10.46 -15.57 1.18
N SER A 79 -11.25 -16.05 2.13
CA SER A 79 -12.67 -16.25 1.88
C SER A 79 -13.37 -14.90 1.85
N ASP A 80 -14.30 -14.72 0.92
CA ASP A 80 -15.07 -13.49 0.82
C ASP A 80 -16.02 -13.35 2.01
N LEU A 81 -15.88 -12.26 2.76
CA LEU A 81 -16.96 -11.76 3.62
C LEU A 81 -18.00 -11.06 2.75
N TYR A 82 -17.53 -10.26 1.79
CA TYR A 82 -18.31 -9.65 0.74
C TYR A 82 -17.44 -9.43 -0.49
N ASN A 83 -17.91 -9.87 -1.66
CA ASN A 83 -17.23 -9.65 -2.93
C ASN A 83 -18.25 -9.70 -4.06
N GLU A 84 -18.40 -8.59 -4.78
CA GLU A 84 -19.37 -8.54 -5.86
C GLU A 84 -18.99 -9.42 -7.06
N CYS A 85 -17.69 -9.62 -7.29
CA CYS A 85 -17.15 -10.35 -8.41
C CYS A 85 -17.34 -11.86 -8.29
N SER A 86 -17.33 -12.41 -7.07
CA SER A 86 -17.67 -13.81 -6.78
C SER A 86 -19.17 -14.00 -6.44
N ASN A 87 -19.95 -12.92 -6.50
CA ASN A 87 -21.37 -12.87 -6.14
C ASN A 87 -21.67 -13.22 -4.67
N VAL A 88 -20.69 -13.08 -3.78
CA VAL A 88 -20.86 -13.18 -2.32
C VAL A 88 -21.29 -11.82 -1.80
N LYS A 89 -22.59 -11.62 -1.60
CA LYS A 89 -23.18 -10.30 -1.23
C LYS A 89 -24.06 -10.35 0.03
N PRO A 90 -23.59 -10.90 1.17
CA PRO A 90 -24.40 -10.88 2.39
C PRO A 90 -24.62 -9.45 2.87
N LYS A 91 -25.77 -9.22 3.50
CA LYS A 91 -26.18 -7.91 4.04
C LYS A 91 -25.70 -7.67 5.47
N SER A 92 -25.26 -8.72 6.15
CA SER A 92 -24.71 -8.68 7.50
C SER A 92 -24.00 -10.00 7.82
N LEU A 93 -23.25 -10.03 8.92
CA LEU A 93 -22.56 -11.23 9.39
C LEU A 93 -23.51 -12.43 9.62
N ALA A 94 -24.78 -12.18 9.97
CA ALA A 94 -25.77 -13.22 10.21
C ALA A 94 -26.10 -14.06 8.95
N GLN A 95 -25.77 -13.56 7.75
CA GLN A 95 -25.96 -14.27 6.49
C GLN A 95 -24.70 -15.02 6.01
N VAL A 96 -23.60 -14.92 6.77
CA VAL A 96 -22.32 -15.53 6.42
C VAL A 96 -22.21 -16.89 7.09
N ASP A 97 -21.99 -17.94 6.31
CA ASP A 97 -21.67 -19.26 6.86
C ASP A 97 -20.21 -19.32 7.30
N LEU A 98 -19.97 -18.92 8.55
CA LEU A 98 -18.65 -18.97 9.15
C LEU A 98 -18.08 -20.39 9.24
N SER A 99 -18.91 -21.44 9.24
CA SER A 99 -18.43 -22.82 9.34
C SER A 99 -17.76 -23.31 8.06
N SER A 100 -18.08 -22.70 6.92
CA SER A 100 -17.50 -23.01 5.61
C SER A 100 -16.10 -22.42 5.40
N VAL A 101 -15.69 -21.46 6.23
CA VAL A 101 -14.40 -20.77 6.08
C VAL A 101 -13.25 -21.71 6.47
N PRO A 102 -12.30 -22.01 5.56
CA PRO A 102 -11.19 -22.90 5.84
C PRO A 102 -10.27 -22.32 6.93
N VAL A 103 -9.69 -23.22 7.73
CA VAL A 103 -8.77 -22.84 8.82
C VAL A 103 -7.34 -23.13 8.38
N ALA A 104 -6.53 -22.09 8.25
CA ALA A 104 -5.10 -22.23 8.02
C ALA A 104 -4.41 -22.77 9.28
N GLN A 105 -3.77 -23.93 9.15
CA GLN A 105 -3.08 -24.59 10.27
C GLN A 105 -1.69 -23.96 10.48
N ILE A 106 -1.48 -23.24 11.60
CA ILE A 106 -0.17 -22.69 11.99
C ILE A 106 0.45 -23.59 13.07
N ASP A 107 -0.27 -23.76 14.19
CA ASP A 107 0.16 -24.58 15.34
C ASP A 107 -0.90 -25.64 15.67
N GLU A 108 -0.51 -26.91 15.77
CA GLU A 108 -1.42 -28.04 16.02
C GLU A 108 -2.21 -27.89 17.33
N ASP A 109 -1.57 -27.35 18.36
CA ASP A 109 -2.13 -27.10 19.69
C ASP A 109 -2.64 -25.65 19.88
N GLY A 110 -2.79 -24.89 18.79
CA GLY A 110 -3.28 -23.52 18.81
C GLY A 110 -4.79 -23.38 19.00
N GLU A 111 -5.24 -22.14 19.14
CA GLU A 111 -6.66 -21.76 19.12
C GLU A 111 -7.03 -21.18 17.77
N VAL A 112 -8.29 -21.33 17.35
CA VAL A 112 -8.78 -20.74 16.11
C VAL A 112 -9.07 -19.26 16.33
N VAL A 113 -8.41 -18.42 15.55
CA VAL A 113 -8.67 -16.98 15.45
C VAL A 113 -9.34 -16.69 14.11
N THR A 114 -10.38 -15.87 14.13
CA THR A 114 -11.06 -15.35 12.94
C THR A 114 -10.69 -13.89 12.76
N ALA A 115 -10.16 -13.55 11.59
CA ALA A 115 -9.87 -12.18 11.18
C ALA A 115 -10.92 -11.69 10.18
N TYR A 116 -11.42 -10.47 10.40
CA TYR A 116 -12.20 -9.70 9.43
C TYR A 116 -11.33 -8.58 8.90
N ILE A 117 -11.20 -8.45 7.59
CA ILE A 117 -10.27 -7.51 6.95
C ILE A 117 -11.00 -6.76 5.83
N PHE A 118 -10.82 -5.45 5.80
CA PHE A 118 -11.17 -4.59 4.68
C PHE A 118 -9.94 -3.75 4.31
N ALA A 119 -9.61 -3.72 3.03
CA ALA A 119 -8.49 -2.96 2.50
C ALA A 119 -8.95 -2.02 1.37
N ASP A 120 -8.37 -0.83 1.36
CA ASP A 120 -8.34 0.11 0.26
C ASP A 120 -6.88 0.09 -0.27
N ASN A 121 -6.49 -0.83 -1.16
CA ASN A 121 -7.31 -1.86 -1.83
C ASN A 121 -6.92 -3.30 -1.51
N TYR A 122 -5.63 -3.61 -1.40
CA TYR A 122 -5.14 -4.99 -1.40
C TYR A 122 -4.36 -5.32 -0.13
N PHE A 123 -4.50 -6.55 0.35
CA PHE A 123 -3.70 -7.07 1.47
C PHE A 123 -3.11 -8.47 1.24
N GLU A 124 -2.00 -8.76 1.93
CA GLU A 124 -1.50 -10.10 2.21
C GLU A 124 -1.32 -10.26 3.72
N LEU A 125 -2.00 -11.24 4.32
CA LEU A 125 -1.95 -11.52 5.76
C LEU A 125 -0.95 -12.64 6.05
N PHE A 126 -0.07 -12.38 7.01
CA PHE A 126 0.90 -13.33 7.53
C PHE A 126 0.71 -13.52 9.04
N ILE A 127 0.81 -14.78 9.48
CA ILE A 127 0.80 -15.17 10.89
C ILE A 127 2.08 -15.95 11.16
N ASN A 128 2.94 -15.45 12.06
CA ASN A 128 4.28 -16.01 12.31
C ASN A 128 5.06 -16.26 10.99
N ASP A 129 5.15 -15.24 10.12
CA ASP A 129 5.77 -15.30 8.78
C ASP A 129 5.07 -16.18 7.73
N LYS A 130 4.04 -16.96 8.10
CA LYS A 130 3.30 -17.80 7.16
C LYS A 130 2.19 -17.03 6.49
N LEU A 131 2.17 -17.00 5.15
CA LEU A 131 1.08 -16.43 4.37
C LEU A 131 -0.20 -17.25 4.59
N VAL A 132 -1.27 -16.62 5.06
CA VAL A 132 -2.55 -17.27 5.39
C VAL A 132 -3.74 -16.73 4.62
N GLY A 133 -3.61 -15.56 3.98
CA GLY A 133 -4.67 -14.95 3.21
C GLY A 133 -4.15 -13.86 2.30
N VAL A 134 -4.73 -13.77 1.12
CA VAL A 134 -4.45 -12.77 0.10
C VAL A 134 -5.78 -12.21 -0.37
N ASP A 135 -5.86 -10.90 -0.55
CA ASP A 135 -7.05 -10.30 -1.14
C ASP A 135 -7.27 -10.83 -2.57
N SER A 136 -8.51 -11.23 -2.88
CA SER A 136 -8.90 -11.73 -4.19
C SER A 136 -9.21 -10.61 -5.19
N VAL A 137 -9.33 -9.35 -4.73
CA VAL A 137 -9.59 -8.19 -5.57
C VAL A 137 -8.49 -7.14 -5.35
N PRO A 138 -7.55 -6.98 -6.30
CA PRO A 138 -6.43 -6.05 -6.16
C PRO A 138 -6.81 -4.57 -6.05
N PHE A 139 -7.89 -4.15 -6.71
CA PHE A 139 -8.26 -2.73 -6.82
C PHE A 139 -9.73 -2.48 -6.51
N THR A 140 -10.63 -2.76 -7.46
CA THR A 140 -12.07 -2.56 -7.29
C THR A 140 -12.86 -3.62 -8.07
N PRO A 141 -14.12 -3.90 -7.71
CA PRO A 141 -14.91 -3.31 -6.62
C PRO A 141 -14.36 -3.66 -5.24
N PHE A 142 -14.56 -2.76 -4.27
CA PHE A 142 -14.18 -3.01 -2.88
C PHE A 142 -14.83 -4.30 -2.36
N ASN A 143 -14.05 -5.10 -1.65
CA ASN A 143 -14.45 -6.33 -1.00
C ASN A 143 -14.05 -6.30 0.48
N SER A 144 -14.53 -7.30 1.21
CA SER A 144 -14.04 -7.59 2.56
C SER A 144 -13.85 -9.09 2.68
N SER A 145 -12.91 -9.47 3.54
CA SER A 145 -12.38 -10.81 3.62
C SER A 145 -12.53 -11.36 5.03
N ILE A 146 -12.71 -12.68 5.12
CA ILE A 146 -12.64 -13.44 6.36
C ILE A 146 -11.54 -14.50 6.25
N VAL A 147 -10.66 -14.54 7.25
CA VAL A 147 -9.58 -15.51 7.34
C VAL A 147 -9.65 -16.21 8.69
N LYS A 148 -9.54 -17.55 8.68
CA LYS A 148 -9.39 -18.32 9.93
C LYS A 148 -8.04 -18.99 9.96
N PHE A 149 -7.39 -18.95 11.11
CA PHE A 149 -6.13 -19.64 11.34
C PHE A 149 -6.07 -20.21 12.75
N LYS A 150 -5.36 -21.32 12.91
CA LYS A 150 -5.14 -21.97 14.21
C LYS A 150 -3.72 -21.71 14.67
N VAL A 151 -3.53 -20.95 15.75
CA VAL A 151 -2.21 -20.47 16.20
C VAL A 151 -2.12 -20.46 17.73
N LYS A 152 -0.90 -20.63 18.25
CA LYS A 152 -0.61 -20.53 19.68
C LYS A 152 -0.19 -19.12 20.07
N ARG A 153 -0.66 -18.63 21.22
CA ARG A 153 -0.28 -17.31 21.76
C ARG A 153 1.04 -17.38 22.55
N PRO A 154 1.85 -16.30 22.57
CA PRO A 154 1.74 -15.10 21.72
C PRO A 154 2.15 -15.41 20.27
N TYR A 155 1.60 -14.66 19.31
CA TYR A 155 1.94 -14.77 17.89
C TYR A 155 2.05 -13.38 17.24
N GLU A 156 2.70 -13.33 16.08
CA GLU A 156 2.89 -12.11 15.29
C GLU A 156 1.91 -12.05 14.12
N ILE A 157 1.37 -10.85 13.88
CA ILE A 157 0.55 -10.55 12.72
C ILE A 157 1.30 -9.52 11.88
N ALA A 158 1.51 -9.83 10.61
CA ALA A 158 2.03 -8.89 9.64
C ALA A 158 1.06 -8.79 8.46
N ILE A 159 0.78 -7.58 8.01
CA ILE A 159 -0.09 -7.34 6.86
C ILE A 159 0.68 -6.48 5.87
N LYS A 160 0.85 -7.00 4.66
CA LYS A 160 1.33 -6.19 3.54
C LYS A 160 0.11 -5.53 2.91
N VAL A 161 0.17 -4.23 2.70
CA VAL A 161 -0.88 -3.47 2.01
C VAL A 161 -0.36 -2.87 0.73
N VAL A 162 -1.23 -2.77 -0.27
CA VAL A 162 -0.97 -2.09 -1.54
C VAL A 162 -2.19 -1.25 -1.88
N ASP A 163 -1.98 0.06 -1.96
CA ASP A 163 -2.90 0.98 -2.62
C ASP A 163 -2.67 0.88 -4.13
N TRP A 164 -3.71 0.52 -4.88
CA TRP A 164 -3.54 0.14 -6.28
C TRP A 164 -3.61 1.38 -7.19
N GLU A 165 -2.84 1.35 -8.27
CA GLU A 165 -2.79 2.44 -9.24
C GLU A 165 -3.23 1.96 -10.63
N GLU A 166 -4.08 2.73 -11.30
CA GLU A 166 -4.48 2.49 -12.69
C GLU A 166 -3.37 2.94 -13.66
N ASN A 167 -2.73 4.05 -13.32
CA ASN A 167 -1.62 4.62 -14.08
C ASN A 167 -0.29 4.12 -13.50
N SER A 168 0.19 2.97 -13.97
CA SER A 168 1.34 2.27 -13.38
C SER A 168 2.62 3.12 -13.28
N GLY A 169 3.20 3.19 -12.07
CA GLY A 169 4.34 4.01 -11.68
C GLY A 169 4.00 5.45 -11.29
N LEU A 170 2.76 5.89 -11.52
CA LEU A 170 2.34 7.27 -11.32
C LEU A 170 1.51 7.48 -10.05
N GLY A 171 1.22 6.43 -9.28
CA GLY A 171 0.46 6.48 -8.02
C GLY A 171 -0.93 7.07 -8.16
N SER A 172 -1.50 7.05 -9.37
CA SER A 172 -2.71 7.77 -9.69
C SER A 172 -3.74 6.92 -10.41
N GLU A 173 -4.96 7.41 -10.31
CA GLU A 173 -6.14 6.66 -10.64
C GLU A 173 -7.24 7.59 -11.18
N SER A 174 -8.11 7.09 -12.04
CA SER A 174 -9.28 7.83 -12.53
C SER A 174 -10.36 7.91 -11.46
N ASN A 175 -10.29 8.91 -10.59
CA ASN A 175 -11.21 9.08 -9.46
C ASN A 175 -11.59 10.54 -9.24
N ARG A 176 -12.74 10.76 -8.56
CA ARG A 176 -13.27 12.08 -8.19
C ARG A 176 -13.34 13.09 -9.37
N GLY A 177 -13.60 12.56 -10.57
CA GLY A 177 -13.72 13.34 -11.81
C GLY A 177 -12.38 13.78 -12.42
N LYS A 178 -11.26 13.21 -11.97
CA LYS A 178 -9.90 13.46 -12.47
C LYS A 178 -9.30 12.18 -13.03
N ALA A 179 -8.55 12.27 -14.12
CA ALA A 179 -7.88 11.12 -14.74
C ALA A 179 -6.63 10.67 -13.96
N PHE A 180 -6.02 11.61 -13.22
CA PHE A 180 -4.82 11.39 -12.40
C PHE A 180 -5.08 11.91 -10.99
N HIS A 181 -5.87 11.16 -10.21
CA HIS A 181 -6.10 11.41 -8.80
C HIS A 181 -5.18 10.50 -7.96
N PRO A 182 -4.44 11.00 -6.96
CA PRO A 182 -3.72 10.16 -6.01
C PRO A 182 -4.70 9.27 -5.20
N GLY A 183 -4.34 8.02 -4.95
CA GLY A 183 -5.10 7.14 -4.05
C GLY A 183 -5.07 7.62 -2.59
N ASP A 184 -6.05 7.20 -1.81
CA ASP A 184 -6.18 7.47 -0.37
C ASP A 184 -5.70 6.30 0.48
N GLY A 185 -5.96 5.06 0.05
CA GLY A 185 -5.49 3.83 0.67
C GLY A 185 -5.96 3.62 2.12
N GLY A 186 -5.86 2.39 2.65
CA GLY A 186 -6.16 2.16 4.06
C GLY A 186 -6.43 0.70 4.41
N LEU A 187 -6.25 0.36 5.68
CA LEU A 187 -6.53 -0.98 6.19
C LEU A 187 -7.29 -0.90 7.50
N ILE A 188 -8.35 -1.69 7.64
CA ILE A 188 -9.00 -1.95 8.92
C ILE A 188 -9.18 -3.44 9.11
N ALA A 189 -8.80 -3.94 10.29
CA ALA A 189 -8.96 -5.34 10.64
C ALA A 189 -9.28 -5.53 12.12
N SER A 190 -10.07 -6.55 12.39
CA SER A 190 -10.32 -7.05 13.74
C SER A 190 -10.14 -8.57 13.78
N PHE A 191 -9.81 -9.06 14.97
CA PHE A 191 -9.57 -10.46 15.22
C PHE A 191 -10.46 -10.89 16.39
N SER A 192 -11.02 -12.10 16.31
CA SER A 192 -11.92 -12.68 17.33
C SER A 192 -11.27 -12.84 18.72
N ASP A 193 -9.97 -12.61 18.76
CA ASP A 193 -9.07 -12.80 19.88
C ASP A 193 -8.86 -11.47 20.67
N GLY A 194 -9.49 -10.38 20.21
CA GLY A 194 -9.45 -9.03 20.77
C GLY A 194 -8.45 -8.09 20.09
N THR A 195 -7.61 -8.59 19.18
CA THR A 195 -6.67 -7.75 18.42
C THR A 195 -7.40 -6.92 17.38
N ILE A 196 -7.01 -5.66 17.24
CA ILE A 196 -7.61 -4.68 16.32
C ILE A 196 -6.53 -3.79 15.71
N THR A 197 -6.76 -3.28 14.49
CA THR A 197 -5.93 -2.21 13.92
C THR A 197 -6.14 -0.90 14.65
N ASN A 198 -5.05 -0.23 15.01
CA ASN A 198 -5.00 1.10 15.62
C ASN A 198 -3.53 1.60 15.63
N SER A 199 -3.29 2.78 16.20
CA SER A 199 -1.98 3.42 16.34
C SER A 199 -0.94 2.67 17.19
N ASN A 200 -1.29 1.52 17.79
CA ASN A 200 -0.29 0.65 18.42
C ASN A 200 0.45 -0.23 17.40
N TRP A 201 -0.08 -0.37 16.18
CA TRP A 201 0.60 -1.06 15.10
C TRP A 201 1.84 -0.30 14.63
N LYS A 202 2.77 -1.05 14.05
CA LYS A 202 3.97 -0.52 13.39
C LYS A 202 3.76 -0.57 11.87
N ALA A 203 3.97 0.54 11.18
CA ALA A 203 3.71 0.65 9.75
C ALA A 203 4.85 1.39 9.04
N GLN A 204 5.21 0.95 7.83
CA GLN A 204 6.26 1.56 7.03
C GLN A 204 5.91 1.48 5.54
N THR A 205 5.97 2.63 4.86
CA THR A 205 5.68 2.75 3.43
C THR A 205 6.93 2.50 2.60
N PHE A 206 6.91 1.55 1.66
CA PHE A 206 8.09 1.20 0.81
C PHE A 206 7.99 1.67 -0.64
N TYR A 207 6.83 2.20 -1.03
CA TYR A 207 6.58 2.83 -2.32
C TYR A 207 5.68 4.04 -2.07
N THR A 208 6.03 5.20 -2.63
CA THR A 208 5.17 6.39 -2.56
C THR A 208 5.18 7.12 -3.90
N SER A 209 3.99 7.35 -4.44
CA SER A 209 3.74 8.05 -5.70
C SER A 209 2.29 8.56 -5.67
N PRO A 210 1.94 9.63 -6.41
CA PRO A 210 2.82 10.57 -7.10
C PRO A 210 3.51 11.54 -6.14
N ILE A 211 4.72 11.96 -6.50
CA ILE A 211 5.39 13.12 -5.89
C ILE A 211 5.61 14.17 -6.98
N TYR A 212 4.92 15.30 -6.89
CA TYR A 212 5.05 16.41 -7.84
C TYR A 212 6.26 17.31 -7.55
N ASP A 213 6.60 17.47 -6.27
CA ASP A 213 7.73 18.28 -5.83
C ASP A 213 8.51 17.52 -4.75
N LEU A 214 9.75 17.12 -5.04
CA LEU A 214 10.59 16.38 -4.10
C LEU A 214 10.88 17.18 -2.81
N SER A 215 10.70 18.50 -2.80
CA SER A 215 10.88 19.33 -1.61
C SER A 215 9.81 19.08 -0.52
N CYS A 216 8.66 18.48 -0.88
CA CYS A 216 7.62 18.11 0.08
C CYS A 216 7.96 16.87 0.91
N VAL A 217 8.95 16.09 0.46
CA VAL A 217 9.35 14.81 1.04
C VAL A 217 10.39 15.03 2.13
N LYS A 218 10.22 14.37 3.28
CA LYS A 218 11.20 14.39 4.35
C LYS A 218 11.45 13.00 4.91
N GLU A 219 12.72 12.66 5.09
CA GLU A 219 13.13 11.52 5.93
C GLU A 219 13.64 12.02 7.29
N ASP A 220 13.18 11.39 8.37
CA ASP A 220 13.60 11.67 9.75
C ASP A 220 13.76 10.36 10.52
N GLY A 221 15.00 9.87 10.57
CA GLY A 221 15.29 8.49 11.00
C GLY A 221 14.59 7.48 10.09
N ASN A 222 13.70 6.65 10.65
CA ASN A 222 12.92 5.68 9.89
C ASN A 222 11.58 6.23 9.36
N LYS A 223 11.26 7.50 9.63
CA LYS A 223 10.01 8.11 9.14
C LYS A 223 10.19 8.57 7.69
N ARG A 224 9.28 8.15 6.82
CA ARG A 224 9.16 8.59 5.42
C ARG A 224 7.93 9.47 5.32
N ILE A 225 8.12 10.79 5.32
CA ILE A 225 7.05 11.78 5.55
C ILE A 225 6.70 12.47 4.24
N THR A 226 5.43 12.35 3.84
CA THR A 226 4.86 12.99 2.63
C THR A 226 3.59 13.79 2.91
N LYS A 227 3.26 14.04 4.19
CA LYS A 227 2.03 14.74 4.60
C LYS A 227 1.82 16.14 3.99
N ASN A 228 2.89 16.79 3.53
CA ASN A 228 2.85 18.12 2.94
C ASN A 228 2.87 18.07 1.40
N CYS A 229 2.90 16.88 0.81
CA CYS A 229 2.90 16.70 -0.63
C CYS A 229 1.52 17.00 -1.22
N ASN A 230 1.49 17.48 -2.46
CA ASN A 230 0.25 17.79 -3.16
C ASN A 230 -0.51 16.50 -3.49
N THR A 231 -1.78 16.42 -3.06
CA THR A 231 -2.68 15.29 -3.31
C THR A 231 -3.86 15.65 -4.23
N LYS A 232 -3.83 16.82 -4.87
CA LYS A 232 -4.88 17.24 -5.80
C LYS A 232 -4.79 16.45 -7.10
N GLY A 233 -5.92 15.91 -7.55
CA GLY A 233 -6.01 15.26 -8.86
C GLY A 233 -5.96 16.23 -10.04
N SER A 234 -5.48 15.74 -11.18
CA SER A 234 -5.42 16.46 -12.46
C SER A 234 -6.12 15.69 -13.59
N ASP A 235 -6.54 16.41 -14.63
CA ASP A 235 -7.08 15.82 -15.86
C ASP A 235 -5.97 15.41 -16.83
N GLU A 236 -4.79 16.01 -16.69
CA GLU A 236 -3.63 15.75 -17.52
C GLU A 236 -2.49 15.19 -16.69
N TYR A 237 -1.67 14.35 -17.32
CA TYR A 237 -0.47 13.86 -16.70
C TYR A 237 0.55 15.00 -16.55
N GLU A 238 0.92 15.28 -15.31
CA GLU A 238 2.07 16.10 -14.97
C GLU A 238 3.25 15.21 -14.57
N GLU A 239 4.46 15.69 -14.81
CA GLU A 239 5.66 14.96 -14.43
C GLU A 239 5.71 14.72 -12.92
N THR A 240 5.83 13.46 -12.54
CA THR A 240 5.86 13.03 -11.14
C THR A 240 7.03 12.10 -10.89
N TYR A 241 7.39 11.98 -9.63
CA TYR A 241 8.38 11.06 -9.11
C TYR A 241 7.72 9.98 -8.25
N SER A 242 8.32 8.80 -8.25
CA SER A 242 8.06 7.75 -7.27
C SER A 242 9.28 7.54 -6.39
N LEU A 243 9.02 7.28 -5.11
CA LEU A 243 10.02 6.95 -4.10
C LEU A 243 9.95 5.47 -3.78
N HIS A 244 11.10 4.80 -3.83
CA HIS A 244 11.20 3.36 -3.56
C HIS A 244 12.22 3.07 -2.47
N TRP A 245 11.92 2.11 -1.60
CA TRP A 245 12.85 1.64 -0.58
C TRP A 245 12.91 0.12 -0.57
N ASP A 246 14.05 -0.42 -0.14
CA ASP A 246 14.20 -1.85 0.07
C ASP A 246 13.27 -2.37 1.16
N ILE A 247 12.52 -3.43 0.83
CA ILE A 247 11.73 -4.19 1.79
C ILE A 247 12.65 -5.23 2.46
N PRO A 248 12.83 -5.21 3.80
CA PRO A 248 13.67 -6.19 4.47
C PRO A 248 13.12 -7.62 4.28
N LEU A 249 13.95 -8.59 3.86
CA LEU A 249 13.52 -9.96 3.51
C LEU A 249 12.55 -10.62 4.53
N ASN A 250 12.85 -10.48 5.83
CA ASN A 250 12.11 -11.14 6.91
C ASN A 250 11.30 -10.15 7.78
N TRP A 251 10.87 -9.01 7.22
CA TRP A 251 10.18 -7.94 7.95
C TRP A 251 8.96 -8.38 8.77
N LYS A 252 8.36 -9.53 8.42
CA LYS A 252 7.14 -10.09 9.00
C LYS A 252 7.33 -10.70 10.39
N SER A 253 8.56 -11.06 10.77
CA SER A 253 8.81 -11.85 11.99
C SER A 253 10.17 -11.66 12.66
N ASN A 254 11.00 -10.72 12.20
CA ASN A 254 12.38 -10.57 12.66
C ASN A 254 12.63 -9.32 13.53
N GLU A 255 11.58 -8.82 14.19
CA GLU A 255 11.59 -7.61 15.03
C GLU A 255 12.06 -6.32 14.33
N LYS A 256 12.37 -6.34 13.01
CA LYS A 256 12.76 -5.12 12.27
C LYS A 256 11.64 -4.07 12.27
N TYR A 257 10.40 -4.50 12.41
CA TYR A 257 9.25 -3.61 12.56
C TYR A 257 9.28 -2.79 13.86
N LEU A 258 10.07 -3.18 14.88
CA LEU A 258 10.18 -2.40 16.13
C LEU A 258 10.75 -1.00 15.88
N SER A 259 11.60 -0.85 14.85
CA SER A 259 12.17 0.44 14.47
C SER A 259 11.26 1.27 13.56
N TRP A 260 10.15 0.71 13.07
CA TRP A 260 9.18 1.42 12.23
C TRP A 260 8.38 2.43 13.06
N PRO A 261 7.85 3.49 12.43
CA PRO A 261 6.93 4.39 13.10
C PRO A 261 5.64 3.67 13.47
N LYS A 262 4.90 4.27 14.41
CA LYS A 262 3.53 3.87 14.69
C LYS A 262 2.66 4.15 13.47
N ALA A 263 1.65 3.32 13.29
CA ALA A 263 0.58 3.57 12.33
C ALA A 263 -0.16 4.87 12.67
N VAL A 264 -0.70 5.52 11.65
CA VAL A 264 -1.54 6.72 11.76
C VAL A 264 -2.98 6.26 11.62
N GLU A 265 -3.88 6.72 12.51
CA GLU A 265 -5.29 6.38 12.41
C GLU A 265 -6.02 7.34 11.46
N TYR A 266 -6.94 6.80 10.66
CA TYR A 266 -7.82 7.55 9.76
C TYR A 266 -9.28 7.28 10.08
N THR A 267 -10.13 8.25 9.77
CA THR A 267 -11.58 8.15 9.90
C THR A 267 -12.23 7.49 8.69
N GLU A 268 -13.45 6.98 8.85
CA GLU A 268 -14.25 6.42 7.75
C GLU A 268 -14.48 7.45 6.62
N ASP A 269 -14.61 8.73 6.98
CA ASP A 269 -14.79 9.83 6.03
C ASP A 269 -13.51 10.15 5.24
N GLU A 270 -12.33 10.04 5.88
CA GLU A 270 -11.04 10.22 5.19
C GLU A 270 -10.79 9.13 4.15
N ILE A 271 -11.14 7.88 4.48
CA ILE A 271 -11.03 6.73 3.56
C ILE A 271 -12.18 6.70 2.54
N GLY A 272 -13.35 7.27 2.86
CA GLY A 272 -14.49 7.32 1.94
C GLY A 272 -15.23 5.98 1.79
N VAL A 273 -15.51 5.31 2.91
CA VAL A 273 -16.13 3.97 2.94
C VAL A 273 -17.66 3.97 3.08
N ASP A 274 -18.27 5.14 3.26
CA ASP A 274 -19.71 5.35 3.53
C ASP A 274 -20.67 4.70 2.52
N ASN A 275 -20.22 4.54 1.28
CA ASN A 275 -20.99 3.93 0.18
C ASN A 275 -20.52 2.51 -0.19
N LYS A 276 -19.56 1.93 0.55
CA LYS A 276 -18.99 0.61 0.26
C LYS A 276 -19.73 -0.46 1.04
N ARG A 277 -20.58 -1.25 0.36
CA ARG A 277 -21.33 -2.35 1.00
C ARG A 277 -20.43 -3.39 1.66
N SER A 278 -19.26 -3.64 1.09
CA SER A 278 -18.23 -4.52 1.67
C SER A 278 -17.78 -4.10 3.06
N TYR A 279 -17.84 -2.81 3.37
CA TYR A 279 -17.56 -2.26 4.69
C TYR A 279 -18.86 -2.08 5.50
N MET A 280 -19.82 -1.31 4.97
CA MET A 280 -21.01 -0.88 5.69
C MET A 280 -21.91 -2.02 6.17
N ASN A 281 -21.95 -3.15 5.47
CA ASN A 281 -22.72 -4.32 5.91
C ASN A 281 -22.12 -4.99 7.16
N PHE A 282 -20.85 -4.72 7.47
CA PHE A 282 -20.05 -5.38 8.51
C PHE A 282 -19.33 -4.38 9.42
N GLN A 283 -19.83 -3.14 9.52
CA GLN A 283 -19.22 -2.08 10.33
C GLN A 283 -18.99 -2.53 11.79
N GLU A 284 -19.90 -3.35 12.35
CA GLU A 284 -19.75 -3.97 13.67
C GLU A 284 -18.53 -4.89 13.82
N GLN A 285 -18.07 -5.51 12.73
CA GLN A 285 -16.83 -6.29 12.71
C GLN A 285 -15.60 -5.41 12.55
N PHE A 286 -15.76 -4.16 12.12
CA PHE A 286 -14.66 -3.22 11.91
C PHE A 286 -14.68 -2.15 13.00
N SER A 287 -15.14 -0.93 12.71
CA SER A 287 -15.16 0.16 13.70
C SER A 287 -16.00 -0.14 14.94
N GLY A 288 -17.08 -0.94 14.81
CA GLY A 288 -17.87 -1.38 15.98
C GLY A 288 -17.13 -2.33 16.92
N SER A 289 -16.05 -2.99 16.46
CA SER A 289 -15.14 -3.76 17.33
C SER A 289 -14.14 -2.87 18.08
N GLY A 290 -14.07 -1.58 17.76
CA GLY A 290 -13.07 -0.63 18.24
C GLY A 290 -11.84 -0.50 17.35
N ALA A 291 -11.80 -1.19 16.20
CA ALA A 291 -10.73 -1.03 15.22
C ALA A 291 -10.77 0.34 14.53
N SER A 292 -9.62 0.80 14.06
CA SER A 292 -9.46 2.04 13.28
C SER A 292 -8.78 1.73 11.96
N PHE A 293 -9.06 2.54 10.93
CA PHE A 293 -8.27 2.53 9.71
C PHE A 293 -6.85 3.00 10.02
N ILE A 294 -5.87 2.34 9.41
CA ILE A 294 -4.44 2.65 9.53
C ILE A 294 -3.73 2.67 8.18
#